data_AF-A0AAE6QWF8-F1
#
_entry.id   AF-A0AAE6QWF8-F1
#
_cell.length_a   1.000
_cell.length_b   1.000
_cell.length_c   1.000
_cell.angle_alpha   90.00
_cell.angle_beta   90.00
_cell.angle_gamma   90.00
#
_symmetry.space_group_name_H-M   'P 1'
#
loop_
_entity.id
_entity.type
_entity.pdbx_description
1 polymer ?
#
loop_
_entity_poly.entity_id
_entity_poly.type
_entity_poly.pdbx_seq_one_letter_code
_entity_poly.pdbx_strand_id
1 'polypeptide(L)'
;MKQSLFGRVRDAILADFHNVLDEKERKNPIAMLNQYLRDSEREITKIEKLIERHKTLKSNFARELEQARYFVNKRSKQAIIAQEADELQLHERALEEVAYYEGQVTRLEEMYAGVVEQIDELERRLSEMKNKLKEMHAKRMELMARENMAHANRRMNTAMHKMDENNPFLRFEEIEDHIRDLETRMNEEHERDTFDMKIAKLEREMKEKNDVSLTKELTK
;
A
#
# COMPACT_ATOMS: atom_id res chain seq x y z
N MET A 1 5.08 35.32 2.34
CA MET A 1 4.96 34.20 1.39
C MET A 1 4.07 33.13 1.99
N LYS A 2 2.89 32.84 1.40
CA LYS A 2 2.03 31.72 1.84
C LYS A 2 2.71 30.41 1.43
N GLN A 3 3.31 29.69 2.38
CA GLN A 3 3.86 28.37 2.12
C GLN A 3 2.73 27.40 1.73
N SER A 4 2.81 26.86 0.51
CA SER A 4 1.97 25.76 0.02
C SER A 4 1.95 24.62 1.04
N LEU A 5 0.79 23.98 1.26
CA LEU A 5 0.66 22.75 2.06
C LEU A 5 1.72 21.70 1.64
N PHE A 6 2.05 21.67 0.35
CA PHE A 6 3.06 20.79 -0.22
C PHE A 6 4.49 21.14 0.21
N GLY A 7 4.79 22.44 0.34
CA GLY A 7 6.07 22.93 0.87
C GLY A 7 6.23 22.57 2.34
N ARG A 8 5.16 22.74 3.13
CA ARG A 8 5.16 22.37 4.56
C ARG A 8 5.32 20.87 4.79
N VAL A 9 4.77 20.00 3.92
CA VAL A 9 4.95 18.55 4.01
C VAL A 9 6.36 18.12 3.58
N ARG A 10 6.90 18.71 2.51
CA ARG A 10 8.30 18.46 2.10
C ARG A 10 9.28 18.90 3.17
N ASP A 11 9.07 20.09 3.72
CA ASP A 11 9.96 20.67 4.72
C ASP A 11 9.79 19.97 6.08
N ALA A 12 8.61 19.43 6.41
CA ALA A 12 8.42 18.54 7.56
C ALA A 12 9.16 17.20 7.40
N ILE A 13 9.10 16.57 6.21
CA ILE A 13 9.82 15.32 5.93
C ILE A 13 11.35 15.54 5.94
N LEU A 14 11.83 16.67 5.43
CA LEU A 14 13.25 17.02 5.43
C LEU A 14 13.76 17.45 6.80
N ALA A 15 12.95 18.15 7.60
CA ALA A 15 13.30 18.56 8.96
C ALA A 15 13.26 17.39 9.96
N ASP A 16 12.32 16.45 9.83
CA ASP A 16 12.23 15.24 10.66
C ASP A 16 13.36 14.24 10.39
N PHE A 17 13.97 14.27 9.21
CA PHE A 17 15.16 13.45 8.94
C PHE A 17 16.41 13.96 9.67
N HIS A 18 16.42 15.23 10.08
CA HIS A 18 17.63 15.90 10.58
C HIS A 18 17.59 16.26 12.07
N ASN A 19 16.45 16.16 12.75
CA ASN A 19 16.33 16.52 14.16
C ASN A 19 15.57 15.48 14.99
N VAL A 20 16.33 14.90 15.93
CA VAL A 20 15.88 14.36 17.22
C VAL A 20 15.19 13.00 17.18
N LEU A 21 16.05 11.99 17.36
CA LEU A 21 15.77 10.81 18.18
C LEU A 21 15.18 11.25 19.52
N ASP A 22 13.87 11.05 19.72
CA ASP A 22 13.34 10.86 21.07
C ASP A 22 12.22 9.81 21.09
N GLU A 23 12.20 9.03 22.15
CA GLU A 23 12.19 7.56 22.08
C GLU A 23 10.81 6.91 22.30
N LYS A 24 9.69 7.64 22.22
CA LYS A 24 8.36 7.12 22.62
C LYS A 24 7.24 7.13 21.58
N GLU A 25 7.45 7.71 20.41
CA GLU A 25 6.49 7.65 19.31
C GLU A 25 7.21 7.51 17.97
N ARG A 26 7.70 6.29 17.68
CA ARG A 26 7.91 5.85 16.29
C ARG A 26 6.54 5.82 15.60
N LYS A 27 6.01 6.96 15.16
CA LYS A 27 4.86 6.99 14.25
C LYS A 27 5.26 6.17 13.03
N ASN A 28 4.60 5.04 12.81
CA ASN A 28 4.87 4.17 11.67
C ASN A 28 4.84 5.04 10.39
N PRO A 29 5.99 5.30 9.73
CA PRO A 29 6.07 6.25 8.62
C PRO A 29 5.18 5.83 7.45
N ILE A 30 4.99 4.52 7.29
CA ILE A 30 4.07 3.94 6.30
C ILE A 30 2.61 4.21 6.69
N ALA A 31 2.25 4.16 7.97
CA ALA A 31 0.92 4.54 8.41
C ALA A 31 0.61 6.03 8.16
N MET A 32 1.59 6.92 8.38
CA MET A 32 1.47 8.34 8.05
C MET A 32 1.33 8.57 6.54
N LEU A 33 2.15 7.88 5.73
CA LEU A 33 2.06 7.94 4.27
C LEU A 33 0.69 7.43 3.76
N ASN A 34 0.18 6.34 4.33
CA ASN A 34 -1.14 5.80 4.01
C ASN A 34 -2.24 6.81 4.32
N GLN A 35 -2.14 7.51 5.45
CA GLN A 35 -3.10 8.55 5.81
C GLN A 35 -3.04 9.72 4.83
N TYR A 36 -1.84 10.19 4.50
CA TYR A 36 -1.64 11.26 3.53
C TYR A 36 -2.22 10.93 2.14
N LEU A 37 -2.03 9.69 1.67
CA LEU A 37 -2.62 9.22 0.41
C LEU A 37 -4.15 9.27 0.44
N ARG A 38 -4.77 8.80 1.53
CA ARG A 38 -6.24 8.86 1.72
C ARG A 38 -6.76 10.29 1.80
N ASP A 39 -6.04 11.18 2.48
CA ASP A 39 -6.40 12.59 2.55
C ASP A 39 -6.31 13.24 1.16
N SER A 40 -5.24 12.93 0.40
CA SER A 40 -5.04 13.43 -0.96
C SER A 40 -6.13 12.96 -1.92
N GLU A 41 -6.53 11.68 -1.84
CA GLU A 41 -7.66 11.13 -2.60
C GLU A 41 -8.97 11.88 -2.28
N ARG A 42 -9.25 12.13 -1.00
CA ARG A 42 -10.42 12.91 -0.58
C ARG A 42 -10.40 14.34 -1.10
N GLU A 43 -9.24 14.99 -1.08
CA GLU A 43 -9.09 16.34 -1.63
C GLU A 43 -9.28 16.38 -3.15
N ILE A 44 -8.76 15.40 -3.88
CA ILE A 44 -9.01 15.27 -5.34
C ILE A 44 -10.51 15.18 -5.61
N THR A 45 -11.26 14.35 -4.88
CA THR A 45 -12.72 14.26 -5.05
C THR A 45 -13.45 15.56 -4.74
N LYS A 46 -12.98 16.34 -3.75
CA LYS A 46 -13.55 17.66 -3.46
C LYS A 46 -13.30 18.64 -4.61
N ILE A 47 -12.09 18.64 -5.17
CA ILE A 47 -11.71 19.50 -6.30
C ILE A 47 -12.54 19.14 -7.54
N GLU A 48 -12.72 17.85 -7.84
CA GLU A 48 -13.60 17.39 -8.92
C GLU A 48 -15.01 17.99 -8.80
N LYS A 49 -15.61 17.94 -7.59
CA LYS A 49 -16.92 18.55 -7.35
C LYS A 49 -16.93 20.07 -7.55
N LEU A 50 -15.83 20.76 -7.24
CA LEU A 50 -15.72 22.20 -7.48
C LEU A 50 -15.63 22.51 -8.99
N ILE A 51 -14.89 21.70 -9.75
CA ILE A 51 -14.81 21.83 -11.22
C ILE A 51 -16.19 21.60 -11.85
N GLU A 52 -16.95 20.60 -11.38
CA GLU A 52 -18.31 20.37 -11.88
C GLU A 52 -19.27 21.54 -11.59
N ARG A 53 -19.09 22.25 -10.47
CA ARG A 53 -19.82 23.50 -10.21
C ARG A 53 -19.44 24.60 -11.19
N HIS A 54 -18.16 24.74 -11.54
CA HIS A 54 -17.72 25.68 -12.58
C HIS A 54 -18.30 25.32 -13.96
N LYS A 55 -18.35 24.03 -14.32
CA LYS A 55 -19.00 23.58 -15.57
C LYS A 55 -20.49 23.89 -15.59
N THR A 56 -21.16 23.75 -14.44
CA THR A 56 -22.56 24.16 -14.31
C THR A 56 -22.72 25.67 -14.53
N LEU A 57 -21.84 26.47 -13.96
CA LEU A 57 -21.83 27.92 -14.16
C LEU A 57 -21.58 28.30 -15.63
N LYS A 58 -20.66 27.60 -16.32
CA LYS A 58 -20.45 27.75 -17.77
C LYS A 58 -21.74 27.53 -18.55
N SER A 59 -22.48 26.46 -18.24
CA SER A 59 -23.76 26.15 -18.88
C SER A 59 -24.80 27.24 -18.64
N ASN A 60 -24.87 27.77 -17.42
CA ASN A 60 -25.77 28.87 -17.10
C ASN A 60 -25.42 30.12 -17.91
N PHE A 61 -24.15 30.52 -17.98
CA PHE A 61 -23.74 31.67 -18.81
C PHE A 61 -24.04 31.46 -20.29
N ALA A 62 -23.84 30.26 -20.83
CA ALA A 62 -24.21 29.96 -22.21
C ALA A 62 -25.70 30.19 -22.48
N ARG A 63 -26.56 29.72 -21.56
CA ARG A 63 -28.02 29.87 -21.68
C ARG A 63 -28.46 31.33 -21.58
N GLU A 64 -27.93 32.08 -20.61
CA GLU A 64 -28.23 33.51 -20.46
C GLU A 64 -27.74 34.30 -21.69
N LEU A 65 -26.59 33.93 -22.24
CA LEU A 65 -26.04 34.54 -23.45
C LEU A 65 -26.94 34.27 -24.67
N GLU A 66 -27.41 33.04 -24.85
CA GLU A 66 -28.35 32.69 -25.90
C GLU A 66 -29.66 33.48 -25.77
N GLN A 67 -30.18 33.60 -24.55
CA GLN A 67 -31.39 34.37 -24.28
C GLN A 67 -31.21 35.86 -24.59
N ALA A 68 -30.07 36.45 -24.19
CA ALA A 68 -29.76 37.85 -24.50
C ALA A 68 -29.67 38.07 -26.02
N ARG A 69 -28.99 37.19 -26.76
CA ARG A 69 -28.93 37.25 -28.24
C ARG A 69 -30.31 37.12 -28.89
N TYR A 70 -31.17 36.25 -28.35
CA TYR A 70 -32.55 36.14 -28.81
C TYR A 70 -33.29 37.47 -28.66
N PHE A 71 -33.16 38.15 -27.51
CA PHE A 71 -33.80 39.45 -27.30
C PHE A 71 -33.23 40.56 -28.18
N VAL A 72 -31.92 40.60 -28.41
CA VAL A 72 -31.31 41.51 -29.41
C VAL A 72 -31.98 41.33 -30.77
N ASN A 73 -32.07 40.09 -31.27
CA ASN A 73 -32.68 39.81 -32.57
C ASN A 73 -34.17 40.18 -32.61
N LYS A 74 -34.91 39.84 -31.55
CA LYS A 74 -36.34 40.13 -31.42
C LYS A 74 -36.61 41.63 -31.43
N ARG A 75 -35.89 42.41 -30.60
CA ARG A 75 -36.08 43.85 -30.50
C ARG A 75 -35.61 44.58 -31.75
N SER A 76 -34.54 44.11 -32.39
CA SER A 76 -34.10 44.64 -33.70
C SER A 76 -35.19 44.50 -34.77
N LYS A 77 -35.83 43.33 -34.87
CA LYS A 77 -36.97 43.12 -35.78
C LYS A 77 -38.16 44.03 -35.44
N GLN A 78 -38.46 44.20 -34.15
CA GLN A 78 -39.56 45.06 -33.72
C GLN A 78 -39.28 46.54 -33.96
N ALA A 79 -38.03 46.98 -33.86
CA ALA A 79 -37.63 48.34 -34.23
C ALA A 79 -37.90 48.62 -35.71
N ILE A 80 -37.55 47.68 -36.60
CA ILE A 80 -37.83 47.80 -38.05
C ILE A 80 -39.34 47.89 -38.31
N ILE A 81 -40.15 47.01 -37.70
CA ILE A 81 -41.60 47.02 -37.87
C ILE A 81 -42.21 48.34 -37.38
N ALA A 82 -41.78 48.85 -36.22
CA ALA A 82 -42.27 50.12 -35.69
C ALA A 82 -41.89 51.31 -36.60
N GLN A 83 -40.71 51.27 -37.21
CA GLN A 83 -40.27 52.26 -38.19
C GLN A 83 -41.14 52.23 -39.46
N GLU A 84 -41.42 51.05 -40.00
CA GLU A 84 -42.29 50.88 -41.18
C GLU A 84 -43.74 51.31 -40.92
N ALA A 85 -44.19 51.28 -39.66
CA ALA A 85 -45.50 51.72 -39.23
C ALA A 85 -45.56 53.21 -38.81
N ASP A 86 -44.48 53.98 -38.97
CA ASP A 86 -44.34 55.37 -38.51
C ASP A 86 -44.58 55.57 -36.99
N GLU A 87 -44.44 54.52 -36.18
CA GLU A 87 -44.60 54.53 -34.72
C GLU A 87 -43.26 54.84 -34.03
N LEU A 88 -42.82 56.11 -34.12
CA LEU A 88 -41.49 56.56 -33.67
C LEU A 88 -41.18 56.23 -32.20
N GLN A 89 -42.15 56.39 -31.28
CA GLN A 89 -41.93 56.10 -29.85
C GLN A 89 -41.65 54.62 -29.59
N LEU A 90 -42.30 53.72 -30.35
CA LEU A 90 -42.06 52.28 -30.25
C LEU A 90 -40.71 51.89 -30.86
N HIS A 91 -40.33 52.55 -31.95
CA HIS A 91 -39.02 52.37 -32.58
C HIS A 91 -37.88 52.75 -31.64
N GLU A 92 -37.92 53.95 -31.05
CA GLU A 92 -36.90 54.42 -30.10
C GLU A 92 -36.76 53.48 -28.90
N ARG A 93 -37.88 53.10 -28.29
CA ARG A 93 -37.88 52.14 -27.17
C ARG A 93 -37.30 50.79 -27.56
N ALA A 94 -37.58 50.29 -28.76
CA ALA A 94 -37.03 49.02 -29.22
C ALA A 94 -35.51 49.10 -29.39
N LEU A 95 -34.98 50.23 -29.90
CA LEU A 95 -33.54 50.46 -30.02
C LEU A 95 -32.84 50.58 -28.65
N GLU A 96 -33.47 51.23 -27.67
CA GLU A 96 -32.95 51.28 -26.30
C GLU A 96 -32.82 49.86 -25.71
N GLU A 97 -33.83 49.01 -25.89
CA GLU A 97 -33.76 47.62 -25.45
C GLU A 97 -32.71 46.82 -26.22
N VAL A 98 -32.53 47.05 -27.54
CA VAL A 98 -31.44 46.44 -28.31
C VAL A 98 -30.09 46.77 -27.69
N ALA A 99 -29.79 48.05 -27.47
CA ALA A 99 -28.52 48.49 -26.90
C ALA A 99 -28.29 47.90 -25.49
N TYR A 100 -29.35 47.80 -24.68
CA TYR A 100 -29.29 47.15 -23.37
C TYR A 100 -28.89 45.66 -23.48
N TYR A 101 -29.56 44.89 -24.34
CA TYR A 101 -29.28 43.47 -24.50
C TYR A 101 -27.95 43.20 -25.21
N GLU A 102 -27.50 44.05 -26.12
CA GLU A 102 -26.16 43.99 -26.72
C GLU A 102 -25.08 44.16 -25.65
N GLY A 103 -25.24 45.14 -24.75
CA GLY A 103 -24.32 45.29 -23.62
C GLY A 103 -24.32 44.07 -22.68
N GLN A 104 -25.46 43.39 -22.50
CA GLN A 104 -25.53 42.13 -21.76
C GLN A 104 -24.81 40.99 -22.50
N VAL A 105 -24.95 40.90 -23.82
CA VAL A 105 -24.26 39.91 -24.66
C VAL A 105 -22.74 40.05 -24.47
N THR A 106 -22.18 41.25 -24.64
CA THR A 106 -20.73 41.46 -24.48
C THR A 106 -20.23 41.03 -23.11
N ARG A 107 -20.91 41.43 -22.03
CA ARG A 107 -20.53 41.02 -20.66
C ARG A 107 -20.59 39.52 -20.47
N LEU A 108 -21.64 38.87 -20.96
CA LEU A 108 -21.82 37.42 -20.81
C LEU A 108 -20.82 36.62 -21.65
N GLU A 109 -20.43 37.11 -22.82
CA GLU A 109 -19.36 36.53 -23.65
C GLU A 109 -18.02 36.54 -22.90
N GLU A 110 -17.64 37.67 -22.31
CA GLU A 110 -16.42 37.79 -21.51
C GLU A 110 -16.43 36.86 -20.30
N MET A 111 -17.55 36.82 -19.56
CA MET A 111 -17.70 35.93 -18.40
C MET A 111 -17.65 34.46 -18.81
N TYR A 112 -18.29 34.09 -19.93
CA TYR A 112 -18.28 32.73 -20.46
C TYR A 112 -16.87 32.30 -20.84
N ALA A 113 -16.15 33.14 -21.60
CA ALA A 113 -14.77 32.88 -22.01
C ALA A 113 -13.84 32.71 -20.79
N GLY A 114 -13.95 33.62 -19.81
CA GLY A 114 -13.17 33.52 -18.57
C GLY A 114 -13.44 32.25 -17.78
N VAL A 115 -14.70 31.78 -17.71
CA VAL A 115 -15.02 30.51 -17.04
C VAL A 115 -14.47 29.30 -17.80
N VAL A 116 -14.48 29.33 -19.13
CA VAL A 116 -13.89 28.26 -19.96
C VAL A 116 -12.40 28.12 -19.64
N GLU A 117 -11.65 29.22 -19.70
CA GLU A 117 -10.20 29.22 -19.40
C GLU A 117 -9.91 28.74 -17.97
N GLN A 118 -10.72 29.16 -17.00
CA GLN A 118 -10.58 28.71 -15.61
C GLN A 118 -10.83 27.22 -15.45
N ILE A 119 -11.84 26.66 -16.14
CA ILE A 119 -12.11 25.21 -16.11
C ILE A 119 -10.92 24.45 -16.69
N ASP A 120 -10.40 24.86 -17.83
CA ASP A 120 -9.28 24.20 -18.49
C ASP A 120 -8.03 24.18 -17.60
N GLU A 121 -7.70 25.30 -16.96
CA GLU A 121 -6.57 25.38 -16.02
C GLU A 121 -6.79 24.51 -14.77
N LEU A 122 -8.02 24.46 -14.23
CA LEU A 122 -8.35 23.61 -13.09
C LEU A 122 -8.25 22.12 -13.45
N GLU A 123 -8.71 21.71 -14.64
CA GLU A 123 -8.62 20.33 -15.10
C GLU A 123 -7.18 19.90 -15.35
N ARG A 124 -6.35 20.80 -15.91
CA ARG A 124 -4.91 20.57 -16.08
C ARG A 124 -4.22 20.32 -14.74
N ARG A 125 -4.45 21.20 -13.75
CA ARG A 125 -3.91 21.05 -12.38
C ARG A 125 -4.42 19.79 -11.68
N LEU A 126 -5.70 19.46 -11.86
CA LEU A 126 -6.27 18.22 -11.32
C LEU A 126 -5.57 16.98 -11.91
N SER A 127 -5.28 16.99 -13.21
CA SER A 127 -4.53 15.92 -13.88
C SER A 127 -3.12 15.77 -13.30
N GLU A 128 -2.41 16.88 -13.10
CA GLU A 128 -1.10 16.89 -12.44
C GLU A 128 -1.16 16.30 -11.03
N MET A 129 -2.16 16.70 -10.23
CA MET A 129 -2.38 16.16 -8.88
C MET A 129 -2.65 14.64 -8.89
N LYS A 130 -3.48 14.16 -9.83
CA LYS A 130 -3.76 12.73 -10.00
C LYS A 130 -2.51 11.94 -10.38
N ASN A 131 -1.68 12.48 -11.28
CA ASN A 131 -0.41 11.85 -11.64
C ASN A 131 0.54 11.80 -10.45
N LYS A 132 0.63 12.90 -9.67
CA LYS A 132 1.46 12.92 -8.47
C LYS A 132 0.98 11.91 -7.42
N LEU A 133 -0.32 11.74 -7.25
CA LEU A 133 -0.89 10.74 -6.36
C LEU A 133 -0.50 9.31 -6.80
N LYS A 134 -0.52 9.01 -8.10
CA LYS A 134 -0.07 7.72 -8.64
C LYS A 134 1.41 7.46 -8.32
N GLU A 135 2.28 8.47 -8.51
CA GLU A 135 3.69 8.36 -8.13
C GLU A 135 3.85 8.07 -6.63
N MET A 136 3.05 8.71 -5.77
CA MET A 136 3.11 8.48 -4.32
C MET A 136 2.64 7.06 -3.94
N HIS A 137 1.64 6.51 -4.63
CA HIS A 137 1.25 5.10 -4.46
C HIS A 137 2.38 4.14 -4.87
N ALA A 138 3.07 4.42 -5.99
CA ALA A 138 4.24 3.64 -6.38
C ALA A 138 5.36 3.72 -5.33
N LYS A 139 5.63 4.94 -4.82
CA LYS A 139 6.64 5.15 -3.78
C LYS A 139 6.31 4.43 -2.48
N ARG A 140 5.02 4.41 -2.11
CA ARG A 140 4.52 3.64 -0.96
C ARG A 140 4.82 2.15 -1.12
N MET A 141 4.54 1.56 -2.28
CA MET A 141 4.82 0.15 -2.53
C MET A 141 6.32 -0.16 -2.42
N GLU A 142 7.17 0.70 -2.98
CA GLU A 142 8.63 0.59 -2.86
C GLU A 142 9.08 0.60 -1.38
N LEU A 143 8.55 1.53 -0.57
CA LEU A 143 8.89 1.64 0.84
C LEU A 143 8.43 0.42 1.66
N MET A 144 7.22 -0.10 1.38
CA MET A 144 6.74 -1.33 2.01
C MET A 144 7.61 -2.54 1.64
N ALA A 145 8.06 -2.65 0.40
CA ALA A 145 8.98 -3.72 -0.02
C ALA A 145 10.31 -3.65 0.73
N ARG A 146 10.87 -2.45 0.90
CA ARG A 146 12.10 -2.23 1.69
C ARG A 146 11.91 -2.56 3.16
N GLU A 147 10.78 -2.16 3.76
CA GLU A 147 10.43 -2.49 5.13
C GLU A 147 10.35 -4.02 5.34
N ASN A 148 9.65 -4.71 4.44
CA ASN A 148 9.53 -6.18 4.47
C ASN A 148 10.89 -6.88 4.36
N MET A 149 11.76 -6.41 3.46
CA MET A 149 13.12 -6.93 3.32
C MET A 149 13.94 -6.73 4.59
N ALA A 150 13.86 -5.55 5.21
CA ALA A 150 14.55 -5.28 6.47
C ALA A 150 14.04 -6.19 7.61
N HIS A 151 12.73 -6.42 7.70
CA HIS A 151 12.15 -7.36 8.66
C HIS A 151 12.59 -8.81 8.41
N ALA A 152 12.61 -9.25 7.15
CA ALA A 152 13.07 -10.58 6.78
C ALA A 152 14.53 -10.80 7.17
N ASN A 153 15.43 -9.86 6.81
CA ASN A 153 16.85 -9.92 7.17
C ASN A 153 17.05 -9.95 8.69
N ARG A 154 16.32 -9.12 9.43
CA ARG A 154 16.39 -9.13 10.90
C ARG A 154 15.96 -10.49 11.47
N ARG A 155 14.87 -11.06 10.98
CA ARG A 155 14.37 -12.36 11.42
C ARG A 155 15.35 -13.49 11.07
N MET A 156 15.95 -13.46 9.89
CA MET A 156 17.00 -14.40 9.48
C MET A 156 18.22 -14.31 10.40
N ASN A 157 18.74 -13.11 10.64
CA ASN A 157 19.89 -12.91 11.53
C ASN A 157 19.58 -13.38 12.96
N THR A 158 18.40 -13.07 13.50
CA THR A 158 17.99 -13.60 14.82
C THR A 158 17.90 -15.13 14.82
N ALA A 159 17.39 -15.74 13.75
CA ALA A 159 17.31 -17.20 13.66
C ALA A 159 18.71 -17.83 13.57
N MET A 160 19.62 -17.27 12.76
CA MET A 160 21.01 -17.72 12.66
C MET A 160 21.74 -17.61 13.99
N HIS A 161 21.66 -16.46 14.67
CA HIS A 161 22.26 -16.31 16.01
C HIS A 161 21.73 -17.35 17.00
N LYS A 162 20.43 -17.64 16.99
CA LYS A 162 19.86 -18.71 17.83
C LYS A 162 20.36 -20.11 17.47
N MET A 163 20.69 -20.36 16.21
CA MET A 163 21.28 -21.62 15.77
C MET A 163 22.75 -21.72 16.19
N ASP A 164 23.51 -20.62 16.13
CA ASP A 164 24.91 -20.59 16.58
C ASP A 164 25.04 -20.67 18.11
N GLU A 165 24.18 -19.98 18.86
CA GLU A 165 24.16 -20.03 20.33
C GLU A 165 23.75 -21.40 20.86
N ASN A 166 22.77 -22.06 20.23
CA ASN A 166 22.39 -23.43 20.55
C ASN A 166 23.23 -24.39 19.70
N ASN A 167 24.56 -24.40 19.87
CA ASN A 167 25.49 -25.18 19.06
C ASN A 167 24.96 -26.61 18.83
N PRO A 168 24.36 -26.89 17.66
CA PRO A 168 23.69 -28.16 17.43
C PRO A 168 24.72 -29.29 17.38
N PHE A 169 25.99 -29.00 17.08
CA PHE A 169 27.08 -29.97 17.11
C PHE A 169 27.35 -30.52 18.52
N LEU A 170 27.24 -29.71 19.58
CA LEU A 170 27.35 -30.22 20.95
C LEU A 170 26.22 -31.20 21.26
N ARG A 171 25.00 -30.92 20.78
CA ARG A 171 23.87 -31.84 20.94
C ARG A 171 24.00 -33.09 20.06
N PHE A 172 24.66 -32.99 18.90
CA PHE A 172 24.96 -34.15 18.06
C PHE A 172 26.04 -35.02 18.70
N GLU A 173 27.11 -34.46 19.26
CA GLU A 173 28.13 -35.22 20.03
C GLU A 173 27.50 -35.92 21.23
N GLU A 174 26.64 -35.24 22.00
CA GLU A 174 25.91 -35.87 23.13
C GLU A 174 25.04 -37.04 22.67
N ILE A 175 24.38 -36.92 21.51
CA ILE A 175 23.57 -38.00 20.93
C ILE A 175 24.46 -39.13 20.42
N GLU A 176 25.59 -38.83 19.77
CA GLU A 176 26.55 -39.83 19.29
C GLU A 176 27.19 -40.61 20.44
N ASP A 177 27.61 -39.93 21.52
CA ASP A 177 28.15 -40.58 22.71
C ASP A 177 27.10 -41.44 23.40
N HIS A 178 25.84 -40.99 23.45
CA HIS A 178 24.74 -41.79 23.98
C HIS A 178 24.47 -43.04 23.15
N ILE A 179 24.49 -42.92 21.81
CA ILE A 179 24.36 -44.07 20.90
C ILE A 179 25.53 -45.04 21.10
N ARG A 180 26.77 -44.55 21.21
CA ARG A 180 27.95 -45.39 21.43
C ARG A 180 27.89 -46.15 22.77
N ASP A 181 27.39 -45.52 23.83
CA ASP A 181 27.18 -46.18 25.12
C ASP A 181 26.10 -47.27 25.04
N LEU A 182 25.00 -47.01 24.33
CA LEU A 182 23.97 -48.02 24.06
C LEU A 182 24.53 -49.20 23.26
N GLU A 183 25.30 -48.95 22.21
CA GLU A 183 25.96 -49.98 21.41
C GLU A 183 26.95 -50.80 22.24
N THR A 184 27.70 -50.15 23.14
CA THR A 184 28.64 -50.83 24.04
C THR A 184 27.91 -51.75 25.01
N ARG A 185 26.84 -51.26 25.67
CA ARG A 185 26.03 -52.07 26.59
C ARG A 185 25.38 -53.26 25.88
N MET A 186 24.87 -53.06 24.66
CA MET A 186 24.27 -54.13 23.86
C MET A 186 25.31 -55.19 23.47
N ASN A 187 26.53 -54.77 23.11
CA ASN A 187 27.62 -55.71 22.84
C ASN A 187 28.04 -56.48 24.10
N GLU A 188 28.16 -55.81 25.26
CA GLU A 188 28.45 -56.48 26.54
C GLU A 188 27.37 -57.49 26.93
N GLU A 189 26.10 -57.16 26.73
CA GLU A 189 24.97 -58.07 26.97
C GLU A 189 25.03 -59.28 26.03
N HIS A 190 25.34 -59.06 24.75
CA HIS A 190 25.52 -60.15 23.79
C HIS A 190 26.72 -61.05 24.11
N GLU A 191 27.84 -60.48 24.57
CA GLU A 191 29.01 -61.23 25.03
C GLU A 191 28.71 -62.04 26.30
N ARG A 192 27.94 -61.49 27.24
CA ARG A 192 27.46 -62.22 28.43
C ARG A 192 26.55 -63.37 28.04
N ASP A 193 25.57 -63.15 27.17
CA ASP A 193 24.67 -64.20 26.69
C ASP A 193 25.44 -65.33 25.99
N THR A 194 26.43 -64.98 25.16
CA THR A 194 27.28 -66.01 24.52
C THR A 194 28.22 -66.69 25.51
N PHE A 195 28.72 -66.00 26.52
CA PHE A 195 29.51 -66.58 27.59
C PHE A 195 28.67 -67.56 28.43
N ASP A 196 27.49 -67.14 28.88
CA ASP A 196 26.55 -67.96 29.65
C ASP A 196 26.09 -69.18 28.86
N MET A 197 25.82 -69.02 27.55
CA MET A 197 25.53 -70.15 26.67
C MET A 197 26.71 -71.12 26.55
N LYS A 198 27.96 -70.63 26.47
CA LYS A 198 29.17 -71.48 26.44
C LYS A 198 29.36 -72.21 27.76
N ILE A 199 29.15 -71.56 28.90
CA ILE A 199 29.21 -72.18 30.23
C ILE A 199 28.13 -73.24 30.39
N ALA A 200 26.88 -72.95 30.03
CA ALA A 200 25.78 -73.92 30.07
C ALA A 200 26.06 -75.14 29.18
N LYS A 201 26.70 -74.95 28.02
CA LYS A 201 27.15 -76.06 27.17
C LYS A 201 28.22 -76.90 27.86
N LEU A 202 29.23 -76.27 28.46
CA LEU A 202 30.28 -76.98 29.20
C LEU A 202 29.72 -77.75 30.40
N GLU A 203 28.77 -77.18 31.14
CA GLU A 203 28.09 -77.87 32.25
C GLU A 203 27.34 -79.13 31.80
N ARG A 204 26.66 -79.07 30.64
CA ARG A 204 26.02 -80.26 30.05
C ARG A 204 27.05 -81.31 29.65
N GLU A 205 28.12 -80.92 28.96
CA GLU A 205 29.20 -81.83 28.55
C GLU A 205 29.89 -82.48 29.77
N MET A 206 30.04 -81.75 30.88
CA MET A 206 30.57 -82.30 32.13
C MET A 206 29.61 -83.28 32.81
N LYS A 207 28.31 -82.98 32.85
CA LYS A 207 27.30 -83.91 33.37
C LYS A 207 27.25 -85.20 32.55
N GLU A 208 27.26 -85.10 31.22
CA GLU A 208 27.31 -86.27 30.34
C GLU A 208 28.58 -87.09 30.56
N LYS A 209 29.75 -86.46 30.73
CA LYS A 209 31.00 -87.18 31.07
C LYS A 209 30.96 -87.85 32.44
N ASN A 210 30.31 -87.24 33.43
CA ASN A 210 30.14 -87.84 34.75
C ASN A 210 29.15 -89.02 34.72
N ASP A 211 28.05 -88.92 33.97
CA ASP A 211 27.12 -90.05 33.77
C ASP A 211 27.74 -91.19 32.96
N VAL A 212 28.58 -90.89 31.95
CA VAL A 212 29.37 -91.90 31.22
C VAL A 212 30.43 -92.56 32.13
N SER A 213 30.93 -91.85 33.14
CA SER A 213 31.88 -92.40 34.12
C SER A 213 31.16 -93.26 35.16
N LEU A 214 29.99 -92.83 35.64
CA LEU A 214 29.11 -93.60 36.55
C LEU A 214 28.60 -94.89 35.89
N THR A 215 28.24 -94.85 34.61
CA THR A 215 27.83 -96.06 33.87
C THR A 215 28.99 -97.01 33.58
N LYS A 216 30.22 -96.52 33.42
CA LYS A 216 31.43 -97.35 33.33
C LYS A 216 31.85 -97.96 34.67
N GLU A 217 31.59 -97.29 35.78
CA GLU A 217 31.81 -97.85 37.12
C GLU A 217 30.75 -98.89 37.50
N LEU A 218 29.51 -98.79 36.99
CA LEU A 218 28.45 -99.78 37.22
C LEU A 218 28.51 -101.03 36.31
N THR A 219 29.40 -101.06 35.31
CA THR A 219 29.58 -102.20 34.38
C THR A 219 30.90 -102.95 34.56
N LYS A 220 31.58 -102.77 35.70
CA LYS A 220 32.79 -103.50 36.07
C LYS A 220 32.59 -104.26 37.38
#